data_AF-A0A0G1K0H3-F1
#
_entry.id   AF-A0A0G1K0H3-F1
#
_cell.length_a   1.000
_cell.length_b   1.000
_cell.length_c   1.000
_cell.angle_alpha   90.00
_cell.angle_beta   90.00
_cell.angle_gamma   90.00
#
_symmetry.space_group_name_H-M   'P 1'
#
loop_
_entity.id
_entity.type
_entity.pdbx_description
1 polymer ?
#
loop_
_entity_poly.entity_id
_entity_poly.type
_entity_poly.pdbx_seq_one_letter_code
_entity_poly.pdbx_strand_id
1 'polypeptide(L)'
;MDITMCAIFDGKNFHLGGSSAFEYPKSMIDLVFSKDYEIDEAAKEIGFSHDSNIGEREGMIGTLTKGRLDRKGYNKQAVITALIHLLNPEHY
;
A
#
# COMPACT_ATOMS: atom_id res chain seq x y z
N MET A 1 4.74 -9.37 -1.50
CA MET A 1 4.96 -8.09 -0.78
C MET A 1 4.02 -7.04 -1.34
N ASP A 2 3.45 -6.21 -0.47
CA ASP A 2 2.67 -5.03 -0.83
C ASP A 2 3.53 -3.77 -0.64
N ILE A 3 3.46 -2.87 -1.62
CA ILE A 3 4.15 -1.59 -1.65
C ILE A 3 3.24 -0.58 -2.37
N THR A 4 3.06 0.61 -1.80
CA THR A 4 2.47 1.73 -2.51
C THR A 4 3.55 2.48 -3.28
N MET A 5 3.32 2.67 -4.58
CA MET A 5 4.17 3.49 -5.44
C MET A 5 3.49 4.81 -5.79
N CYS A 6 4.26 5.90 -5.82
CA CYS A 6 3.85 7.20 -6.32
C CYS A 6 4.73 7.58 -7.50
N ALA A 7 4.11 8.14 -8.55
CA ALA A 7 4.79 8.74 -9.68
C ALA A 7 4.34 10.20 -9.81
N ILE A 8 5.29 11.13 -9.78
CA ILE A 8 5.05 12.56 -10.02
C ILE A 8 5.62 12.88 -11.40
N PHE A 9 4.78 13.32 -12.33
CA PHE A 9 5.22 13.78 -13.64
C PHE A 9 5.31 15.31 -13.66
N ASP A 10 6.49 15.86 -13.90
CA ASP A 10 6.75 17.31 -13.91
C ASP A 10 6.55 17.97 -15.28
N GLY A 11 6.10 17.21 -16.28
CA GLY A 11 6.01 17.62 -17.68
C GLY A 11 7.16 17.12 -18.56
N LYS A 12 8.23 16.57 -17.97
CA LYS A 12 9.38 16.01 -18.68
C LYS A 12 9.81 14.64 -18.13
N ASN A 13 9.93 14.52 -16.82
CA ASN A 13 10.43 13.33 -16.12
C ASN A 13 9.39 12.78 -15.13
N PHE A 14 9.48 11.48 -14.86
CA PHE A 14 8.76 10.84 -13.76
C PHE A 14 9.68 10.72 -12.54
N HIS A 15 9.18 11.18 -11.39
CA HIS A 15 9.83 11.04 -10.09
C HIS A 15 9.08 9.98 -9.29
N LEU A 16 9.78 8.90 -8.96
CA LEU A 16 9.17 7.71 -8.37
C LEU A 16 9.51 7.61 -6.88
N GLY A 17 8.54 7.19 -6.09
CA GLY A 17 8.70 6.94 -4.66
C GLY A 17 7.90 5.74 -4.20
N GLY A 18 8.41 5.04 -3.21
CA GLY A 18 7.75 3.91 -2.56
C GLY A 18 7.52 4.17 -1.08
N SER A 19 6.49 3.53 -0.53
CA SER A 19 6.33 3.36 0.91
C SER A 19 7.16 2.17 1.43
N SER A 20 7.12 1.90 2.74
CA SER A 20 7.73 0.69 3.30
C SER A 20 7.06 -0.59 2.77
N ALA A 21 7.81 -1.65 2.50
CA ALA A 21 7.22 -2.93 2.11
C ALA A 21 6.68 -3.73 3.30
N PHE A 22 5.62 -4.50 3.09
CA PHE A 22 5.17 -5.53 4.04
C PHE A 22 4.61 -6.75 3.31
N GLU A 23 4.35 -7.83 4.04
CA GLU A 23 3.74 -9.05 3.50
C GLU A 23 2.37 -9.30 4.11
N TYR A 24 1.46 -9.83 3.29
CA TYR A 24 0.19 -10.34 3.77
C TYR A 24 0.38 -11.70 4.44
N PRO A 25 -0.50 -12.10 5.38
CA PRO A 25 -0.52 -13.44 5.92
C PRO A 25 -0.58 -14.50 4.80
N LYS A 26 0.19 -15.59 4.95
CA LYS A 26 0.24 -16.66 3.94
C LYS A 26 -1.15 -17.20 3.57
N SER A 27 -2.02 -17.39 4.55
CA SER A 27 -3.39 -17.86 4.32
C SER A 27 -4.20 -16.95 3.39
N MET A 28 -3.96 -15.64 3.42
CA MET A 28 -4.59 -14.67 2.52
C MET A 28 -4.06 -14.84 1.10
N ILE A 29 -2.74 -14.91 0.95
CA ILE A 29 -2.08 -15.09 -0.34
C ILE A 29 -2.49 -16.41 -1.01
N ASP A 30 -2.61 -17.48 -0.22
CA ASP A 30 -3.07 -18.77 -0.74
C ASP A 30 -4.49 -18.68 -1.33
N LEU A 31 -5.40 -17.88 -0.71
CA LEU A 31 -6.74 -17.65 -1.25
C LEU A 31 -6.72 -16.81 -2.52
N VAL A 32 -5.92 -15.73 -2.56
CA VAL A 32 -5.75 -14.90 -3.77
C VAL A 32 -5.37 -15.78 -4.96
N PHE A 33 -4.38 -16.65 -4.82
CA PHE A 33 -3.93 -17.50 -5.93
C PHE A 33 -4.83 -18.70 -6.21
N SER A 34 -5.44 -19.31 -5.19
CA SER A 34 -6.25 -20.53 -5.39
C SER A 34 -7.68 -20.23 -5.84
N LYS A 35 -8.22 -19.06 -5.52
CA LYS A 35 -9.61 -18.68 -5.80
C LYS A 35 -9.76 -17.44 -6.68
N ASP A 36 -8.65 -16.85 -7.13
CA ASP A 36 -8.65 -15.59 -7.89
C ASP A 36 -9.32 -14.44 -7.12
N TYR A 37 -9.11 -14.42 -5.81
CA TYR A 37 -9.68 -13.41 -4.92
C TYR A 37 -8.86 -12.13 -4.94
N GLU A 38 -9.56 -11.01 -4.82
CA GLU A 38 -8.96 -9.75 -4.39
C GLU A 38 -8.58 -9.79 -2.90
N ILE A 39 -7.70 -8.88 -2.47
CA ILE A 39 -7.16 -8.87 -1.10
C ILE A 39 -8.26 -8.67 -0.04
N ASP A 40 -9.29 -7.87 -0.34
CA ASP A 40 -10.44 -7.64 0.53
C ASP A 40 -11.33 -8.88 0.67
N GLU A 41 -11.56 -9.61 -0.42
CA GLU A 41 -12.27 -10.90 -0.41
C GLU A 41 -11.53 -11.94 0.43
N ALA A 42 -10.22 -12.05 0.22
CA ALA A 42 -9.37 -12.96 0.99
C ALA A 42 -9.36 -12.58 2.48
N ALA A 43 -9.25 -11.28 2.82
CA ALA A 43 -9.31 -10.77 4.19
C ALA A 43 -10.65 -11.08 4.87
N LYS A 44 -11.75 -10.95 4.14
CA LYS A 44 -13.09 -11.28 4.64
C LYS A 44 -13.24 -12.77 4.91
N GLU A 45 -12.76 -13.63 4.01
CA GLU A 45 -12.90 -15.08 4.15
C GLU A 45 -12.10 -15.63 5.36
N ILE A 46 -10.90 -15.10 5.62
CA ILE A 46 -10.10 -15.53 6.78
C ILE A 46 -10.48 -14.84 8.10
N GLY A 47 -11.55 -14.03 8.09
CA GLY A 47 -12.05 -13.34 9.28
C GLY A 47 -11.16 -12.20 9.78
N PHE A 48 -10.27 -11.66 8.95
CA PHE A 48 -9.44 -10.50 9.29
C PHE A 48 -10.27 -9.20 9.36
N SER A 49 -11.44 -9.19 8.73
CA SER A 49 -12.42 -8.11 8.81
C SER A 49 -13.81 -8.61 8.45
N HIS A 50 -14.83 -7.97 9.03
CA HIS A 50 -16.23 -8.16 8.67
C HIS A 50 -16.75 -7.04 7.76
N ASP A 51 -15.97 -5.99 7.55
CA ASP A 51 -16.26 -4.91 6.62
C ASP A 51 -15.78 -5.33 5.22
N SER A 52 -16.68 -5.33 4.24
CA SER A 52 -16.33 -5.62 2.84
C SER A 52 -15.50 -4.51 2.20
N ASN A 53 -15.39 -3.34 2.84
CA ASN A 53 -14.71 -2.16 2.29
C ASN A 53 -13.48 -1.75 3.11
N ILE A 54 -12.72 -2.71 3.68
CA ILE A 54 -11.45 -2.43 4.41
C ILE A 54 -10.54 -1.50 3.62
N GLY A 55 -10.45 -1.74 2.30
CA GLY A 55 -9.62 -0.96 1.39
C GLY A 55 -9.95 0.52 1.44
N GLU A 56 -11.23 0.90 1.56
CA GLU A 56 -11.69 2.29 1.56
C GLU A 56 -11.45 3.03 2.89
N ARG A 57 -11.11 2.28 3.96
CA ARG A 57 -10.85 2.84 5.30
C ARG A 57 -9.36 2.80 5.64
N GLU A 58 -8.99 2.09 6.71
CA GLU A 58 -7.62 2.02 7.21
C GLU A 58 -6.72 1.16 6.31
N GLY A 59 -7.30 0.37 5.42
CA GLY A 59 -6.60 -0.62 4.59
C GLY A 59 -6.04 -1.77 5.40
N MET A 60 -5.56 -2.81 4.70
CA MET A 60 -4.90 -3.94 5.35
C MET A 60 -3.67 -3.52 6.17
N ILE A 61 -2.96 -2.46 5.75
CA ILE A 61 -1.84 -1.89 6.51
C ILE A 61 -2.27 -1.39 7.89
N GLY A 62 -3.43 -0.71 7.99
CA GLY A 62 -4.00 -0.27 9.25
C GLY A 62 -4.37 -1.45 10.14
N THR A 63 -5.05 -2.45 9.57
CA THR A 63 -5.44 -3.66 10.29
C THR A 63 -4.23 -4.43 10.83
N LEU A 64 -3.23 -4.71 9.97
CA LEU A 64 -2.05 -5.49 10.33
C LEU A 64 -1.14 -4.77 11.34
N THR A 65 -1.10 -3.44 11.29
CA THR A 65 -0.31 -2.64 12.24
C THR A 65 -1.08 -2.23 13.50
N LYS A 66 -2.35 -2.65 13.61
CA LYS A 66 -3.28 -2.27 14.70
C LYS A 66 -3.36 -0.75 14.85
N GLY A 67 -3.59 -0.05 13.73
CA GLY A 67 -3.79 1.39 13.67
C GLY A 67 -2.52 2.25 13.82
N ARG A 68 -1.32 1.64 13.91
CA ARG A 68 -0.05 2.41 14.00
C ARG A 68 0.32 3.08 12.69
N LEU A 69 -0.15 2.54 11.57
CA LEU A 69 0.05 3.10 10.24
C LEU A 69 -1.22 2.88 9.42
N ASP A 70 -1.96 3.96 9.18
CA ASP A 70 -3.15 3.94 8.33
C ASP A 70 -2.78 4.08 6.84
N ARG A 71 -3.74 3.81 5.96
CA ARG A 71 -3.56 3.94 4.51
C ARG A 71 -3.11 5.35 4.10
N LYS A 72 -3.60 6.40 4.77
CA LYS A 72 -3.21 7.78 4.47
C LYS A 72 -1.73 8.04 4.79
N GLY A 73 -1.27 7.63 5.98
CA GLY A 73 0.12 7.71 6.39
C GLY A 73 1.03 6.88 5.48
N TYR A 74 0.57 5.70 5.10
CA TYR A 74 1.29 4.81 4.19
C TYR A 74 1.46 5.43 2.79
N ASN A 75 0.39 5.97 2.20
CA ASN A 75 0.46 6.67 0.91
C ASN A 75 1.33 7.94 1.00
N LYS A 76 1.29 8.64 2.14
CA LYS A 76 2.13 9.81 2.38
C LYS A 76 3.62 9.47 2.29
N GLN A 77 4.04 8.28 2.73
CA GLN A 77 5.43 7.84 2.57
C GLN A 77 5.84 7.81 1.09
N ALA A 78 5.06 7.16 0.22
CA ALA A 78 5.35 7.06 -1.20
C ALA A 78 5.43 8.42 -1.89
N VAL A 79 4.54 9.36 -1.52
CA VAL A 79 4.58 10.74 -2.04
C VAL A 79 5.84 11.47 -1.56
N ILE A 80 6.17 11.38 -0.26
CA ILE A 80 7.37 12.02 0.30
C ILE A 80 8.63 11.50 -0.39
N THR A 81 8.74 10.19 -0.60
CA THR A 81 9.91 9.60 -1.24
C THR A 81 9.99 9.95 -2.73
N ALA A 82 8.84 10.09 -3.42
CA ALA A 82 8.82 10.58 -4.80
C ALA A 82 9.28 12.04 -4.91
N LEU A 83 9.01 12.86 -3.90
CA LEU A 83 9.44 14.25 -3.83
C LEU A 83 10.97 14.40 -3.63
N ILE A 84 11.71 13.36 -3.25
CA ILE A 84 13.17 13.47 -2.99
C ILE A 84 13.91 14.05 -4.19
N HIS A 85 13.59 13.60 -5.41
CA HIS A 85 14.24 14.11 -6.62
C HIS A 85 13.92 15.59 -6.88
N LEU A 86 12.68 16.00 -6.56
CA LEU A 86 12.21 17.38 -6.74
C LEU A 86 12.73 18.34 -5.67
N LEU A 87 12.97 17.83 -4.45
CA LEU A 87 13.47 18.60 -3.32
C LEU A 87 15.00 18.80 -3.37
N ASN A 88 15.72 17.94 -4.10
CA ASN A 88 17.18 17.99 -4.24
C ASN A 88 17.59 17.97 -5.73
N PRO A 89 17.07 18.91 -6.56
CA PRO A 89 17.27 18.88 -8.01
C PRO A 89 18.74 19.01 -8.44
N GLU A 90 19.62 19.50 -7.56
CA GLU A 90 21.07 19.53 -7.79
C GLU A 90 21.73 18.15 -7.79
N HIS A 91 21.02 17.12 -7.35
CA HIS A 91 21.51 15.74 -7.24
C HIS A 91 20.82 14.74 -8.18
N TYR A 92 19.77 15.16 -8.92
CA TYR A 92 18.92 14.30 -9.75
C TYR A 92 18.62 14.88 -11.13
#